data_AF-A0A1L9NYW7-F1
#
_entry.id   AF-A0A1L9NYW7-F1
#
_cell.length_a   1.000
_cell.length_b   1.000
_cell.length_c   1.000
_cell.angle_alpha   90.00
_cell.angle_beta   90.00
_cell.angle_gamma   90.00
#
_symmetry.space_group_name_H-M   'P 1'
#
loop_
_entity.id
_entity.type
_entity.pdbx_description
1 polymer ?
#
loop_
_entity_poly.entity_id
_entity_poly.type
_entity_poly.pdbx_seq_one_letter_code
_entity_poly.pdbx_strand_id
1 'polypeptide(L)'
;MNIQTPVADEIATREEAQAALVALMSWARGASTQELNAIDPKLRALIGSNEYPDLINDYPENFVVDPAYKATLPDLQNGPSSLIRGSQQLIQHVGISNFPLPIRFHTKHGNDLTLETSVTGTVSLDADKKGINMSRIMRTFYRRAEETFSFDVIEAALDDYKSDLESFDARLQMRFSFPVKIESLRSGLSGYQYYDISMELAEQNGVRQKFMHVDYVYSSTCPCSLELSEHARRTRGQLATPHSQRSVARISVELIGKSILWFEDLIDHCRKAVPTETQVMVKREDEQAFAELNAANPIFVEDAARLFCEQLLKDERIGDFRVVASHQESLHSHDAVSILTEGPSFAATSIDPKLFSTLFHVG
;
A
#
# COMPACT_ATOMS: atom_id res chain seq x y z
N MET A 1 35.11 -74.81 3.78
CA MET A 1 35.28 -74.27 2.42
C MET A 1 33.87 -74.03 1.88
N ASN A 2 33.30 -72.85 2.14
CA ASN A 2 31.98 -72.49 1.60
C ASN A 2 32.19 -72.03 0.16
N ILE A 3 31.96 -72.94 -0.79
CA ILE A 3 31.90 -72.60 -2.21
C ILE A 3 30.57 -71.87 -2.39
N GLN A 4 30.58 -70.55 -2.48
CA GLN A 4 29.43 -69.81 -2.99
C GLN A 4 29.46 -69.91 -4.51
N THR A 5 28.45 -70.57 -5.07
CA THR A 5 28.20 -70.57 -6.51
C THR A 5 27.91 -69.13 -6.94
N PRO A 6 28.52 -68.60 -8.01
CA PRO A 6 28.16 -67.30 -8.54
C PRO A 6 26.69 -67.32 -8.94
N VAL A 7 25.92 -66.29 -8.58
CA VAL A 7 24.60 -66.06 -9.17
C VAL A 7 24.85 -65.69 -10.62
N ALA A 8 24.76 -66.66 -11.53
CA ALA A 8 24.83 -66.43 -12.96
C ALA A 8 23.56 -65.70 -13.45
N ASP A 9 23.67 -64.99 -14.57
CA ASP A 9 22.59 -64.27 -15.29
C ASP A 9 21.51 -65.22 -15.85
N GLU A 10 20.93 -66.07 -15.01
CA GLU A 10 19.76 -66.89 -15.32
C GLU A 10 18.51 -66.30 -14.66
N ILE A 11 17.35 -66.46 -15.31
CA ILE A 11 16.07 -65.99 -14.78
C ILE A 11 15.76 -66.83 -13.53
N ALA A 12 15.92 -66.21 -12.35
CA ALA A 12 15.65 -66.84 -11.07
C ALA A 12 14.21 -67.39 -11.00
N THR A 13 14.06 -68.58 -10.45
CA THR A 13 12.73 -69.15 -10.19
C THR A 13 12.01 -68.36 -9.09
N ARG A 14 10.68 -68.44 -9.04
CA ARG A 14 9.87 -67.74 -8.04
C ARG A 14 10.26 -68.12 -6.60
N GLU A 15 10.63 -69.38 -6.38
CA GLU A 15 11.04 -69.92 -5.08
C GLU A 15 12.38 -69.33 -4.62
N GLU A 16 13.34 -69.19 -5.55
CA GLU A 16 14.64 -68.57 -5.27
C GLU A 16 14.52 -67.07 -4.98
N ALA A 17 13.70 -66.35 -5.75
CA ALA A 17 13.41 -64.94 -5.51
C ALA A 17 12.77 -64.71 -4.14
N GLN A 18 11.86 -65.60 -3.73
CA GLN A 18 11.21 -65.52 -2.43
C GLN A 18 12.18 -65.82 -1.27
N ALA A 19 13.06 -66.82 -1.43
CA ALA A 19 14.11 -67.11 -0.46
C ALA A 19 15.10 -65.94 -0.30
N ALA A 20 15.48 -65.30 -1.41
CA ALA A 20 16.35 -64.12 -1.40
C ALA A 20 15.68 -62.93 -0.70
N LEU A 21 14.38 -62.69 -0.92
CA LEU A 21 13.64 -61.63 -0.24
C LEU A 21 13.54 -61.87 1.28
N VAL A 22 13.31 -63.11 1.70
CA VAL A 22 13.27 -63.48 3.13
C VAL A 22 14.65 -63.28 3.78
N ALA A 23 15.72 -63.65 3.10
CA ALA A 23 17.09 -63.41 3.58
C ALA A 23 17.39 -61.90 3.70
N LEU A 24 16.99 -61.11 2.70
CA LEU A 24 17.15 -59.65 2.68
C LEU A 24 16.37 -58.98 3.83
N MET A 25 15.11 -59.35 4.03
CA MET A 25 14.28 -58.85 5.13
C MET A 25 14.82 -59.26 6.50
N SER A 26 15.34 -60.48 6.63
CA SER A 26 15.96 -60.97 7.88
C SER A 26 17.21 -60.17 8.24
N TRP A 27 18.09 -59.94 7.27
CA TRP A 27 19.29 -59.10 7.47
C TRP A 27 18.90 -57.67 7.85
N ALA A 28 17.94 -57.08 7.15
CA ALA A 28 17.55 -55.69 7.38
C ALA A 28 16.96 -55.42 8.78
N ARG A 29 16.37 -56.42 9.43
CA ARG A 29 15.89 -56.31 10.83
C ARG A 29 17.01 -56.08 11.84
N GLY A 30 18.24 -56.48 11.52
CA GLY A 30 19.41 -56.31 12.38
C GLY A 30 20.41 -55.26 11.89
N ALA A 31 20.17 -54.65 10.74
CA ALA A 31 21.09 -53.69 10.12
C ALA A 31 20.93 -52.28 10.71
N SER A 32 22.05 -51.56 10.83
CA SER A 32 22.03 -50.15 11.24
C SER A 32 21.45 -49.25 10.14
N THR A 33 20.98 -48.06 10.53
CA THR A 33 20.47 -47.06 9.58
C THR A 33 21.51 -46.68 8.52
N GLN A 34 22.80 -46.73 8.84
CA GLN A 34 23.88 -46.42 7.90
C GLN A 34 24.09 -47.53 6.86
N GLU A 35 23.99 -48.79 7.27
CA GLU A 35 24.05 -49.95 6.36
C GLU A 35 22.83 -50.02 5.43
N LEU A 36 21.63 -49.74 5.96
CA LEU A 36 20.40 -49.62 5.17
C LEU A 36 20.43 -48.42 4.20
N ASN A 37 21.24 -47.40 4.49
CA ASN A 37 21.44 -46.26 3.59
C ASN A 37 22.42 -46.54 2.44
N ALA A 38 23.29 -47.53 2.59
CA ALA A 38 24.35 -47.84 1.63
C ALA A 38 23.95 -48.86 0.55
N ILE A 39 22.80 -49.53 0.68
CA ILE A 39 22.28 -50.48 -0.32
C ILE A 39 21.63 -49.76 -1.51
N ASP A 40 21.52 -50.46 -2.65
CA ASP A 40 20.85 -49.96 -3.84
C ASP A 40 19.41 -49.49 -3.52
N PRO A 41 18.97 -48.31 -4.00
CA PRO A 41 17.63 -47.79 -3.74
C PRO A 41 16.49 -48.76 -4.11
N LYS A 42 16.66 -49.61 -5.14
CA LYS A 42 15.65 -50.62 -5.53
C LYS A 42 15.55 -51.76 -4.51
N LEU A 43 16.67 -52.17 -3.92
CA LEU A 43 16.67 -53.13 -2.81
C LEU A 43 16.06 -52.52 -1.56
N ARG A 44 16.28 -51.23 -1.34
CA ARG A 44 15.72 -50.51 -0.19
C ARG A 44 14.19 -50.42 -0.20
N ALA A 45 13.61 -50.24 -1.38
CA ALA A 45 12.16 -50.27 -1.58
C ALA A 45 11.54 -51.63 -1.21
N LEU A 46 12.23 -52.74 -1.48
CA LEU A 46 11.77 -54.09 -1.14
C LEU A 46 11.79 -54.38 0.38
N ILE A 47 12.47 -53.56 1.17
CA ILE A 47 12.69 -53.75 2.61
C ILE A 47 11.79 -52.81 3.44
N GLY A 48 11.04 -51.90 2.80
CA GLY A 48 10.04 -51.05 3.47
C GLY A 48 10.61 -49.99 4.43
N SER A 49 11.92 -49.72 4.39
CA SER A 49 12.60 -48.93 5.43
C SER A 49 12.59 -47.41 5.20
N ASN A 50 11.86 -46.89 4.22
CA ASN A 50 11.76 -45.45 3.97
C ASN A 50 10.52 -45.09 3.15
N GLU A 51 9.36 -45.63 3.51
CA GLU A 51 8.10 -45.13 2.95
C GLU A 51 7.89 -43.70 3.46
N TYR A 52 8.07 -42.74 2.56
CA TYR A 52 7.47 -41.43 2.74
C TYR A 52 5.98 -41.66 2.95
N PRO A 53 5.35 -41.10 4.00
CA PRO A 53 3.99 -41.46 4.36
C PRO A 53 3.05 -41.22 3.18
N ASP A 54 2.18 -42.19 2.91
CA ASP A 54 1.08 -41.99 1.97
C ASP A 54 0.23 -40.82 2.49
N LEU A 55 0.28 -39.71 1.76
CA LEU A 55 -0.49 -38.52 2.08
C LEU A 55 -1.90 -38.68 1.52
N ILE A 56 -2.89 -38.43 2.36
CA ILE A 56 -4.29 -38.35 1.93
C ILE A 56 -4.46 -37.05 1.15
N ASN A 57 -4.92 -37.15 -0.10
CA ASN A 57 -5.19 -35.99 -0.96
C ASN A 57 -6.64 -35.48 -0.84
N ASP A 58 -7.50 -36.20 -0.12
CA ASP A 58 -8.85 -35.78 0.18
C ASP A 58 -8.85 -34.71 1.27
N TYR A 59 -9.59 -33.61 1.04
CA TYR A 59 -9.80 -32.60 2.06
C TYR A 59 -10.68 -33.18 3.18
N PRO A 60 -10.24 -33.18 4.45
CA PRO A 60 -10.98 -33.82 5.52
C PRO A 60 -12.16 -32.94 5.98
N GLU A 61 -13.29 -33.01 5.28
CA GLU A 61 -14.48 -32.16 5.53
C GLU A 61 -15.01 -32.24 6.98
N ASN A 62 -14.80 -33.36 7.65
CA ASN A 62 -15.26 -33.60 9.02
C ASN A 62 -14.20 -33.30 10.10
N PHE A 63 -13.01 -32.83 9.72
CA PHE A 63 -11.98 -32.49 10.68
C PHE A 63 -12.29 -31.17 11.38
N VAL A 64 -12.44 -31.23 12.70
CA VAL A 64 -12.69 -30.07 13.56
C VAL A 64 -11.47 -29.84 14.43
N VAL A 65 -10.91 -28.64 14.37
CA VAL A 65 -9.80 -28.23 15.22
C VAL A 65 -10.29 -28.01 16.65
N ASP A 66 -9.86 -28.87 17.57
CA ASP A 66 -10.06 -28.66 19.00
C ASP A 66 -8.86 -27.92 19.64
N PRO A 67 -8.98 -27.44 20.89
CA PRO A 67 -7.89 -26.73 21.57
C PRO A 67 -6.62 -27.57 21.76
N ALA A 68 -6.75 -28.90 21.94
CA ALA A 68 -5.62 -29.79 22.16
C ALA A 68 -4.79 -29.96 20.88
N TYR A 69 -5.46 -30.20 19.74
CA TYR A 69 -4.83 -30.23 18.42
C TYR A 69 -4.22 -28.86 18.07
N LYS A 70 -4.93 -27.76 18.32
CA LYS A 70 -4.40 -26.41 18.06
C LYS A 70 -3.08 -26.16 18.80
N ALA A 71 -2.91 -26.68 20.01
CA ALA A 71 -1.68 -26.55 20.79
C ALA A 71 -0.50 -27.36 20.24
N THR A 72 -0.74 -28.36 19.37
CA THR A 72 0.33 -29.13 18.71
C THR A 72 0.81 -28.46 17.42
N LEU A 73 0.08 -27.46 16.91
CA LEU A 73 0.46 -26.77 15.69
C LEU A 73 1.75 -25.96 15.90
N PRO A 74 2.72 -26.03 14.97
CA PRO A 74 3.96 -25.30 15.10
C PRO A 74 3.73 -23.78 14.96
N ASP A 75 4.21 -23.02 15.92
CA ASP A 75 4.22 -21.55 15.89
C ASP A 75 5.62 -21.01 15.63
N LEU A 76 5.99 -20.96 14.35
CA LEU A 76 7.31 -20.51 13.93
C LEU A 76 7.52 -19.00 14.17
N GLN A 77 6.45 -18.21 14.32
CA GLN A 77 6.53 -16.76 14.49
C GLN A 77 6.92 -16.40 15.92
N ASN A 78 6.42 -17.17 16.90
CA ASN A 78 6.81 -17.08 18.30
C ASN A 78 7.97 -18.03 18.66
N GLY A 79 8.64 -18.59 17.65
CA GLY A 79 9.81 -19.46 17.83
C GLY A 79 11.04 -18.71 18.35
N PRO A 80 12.07 -19.44 18.84
CA PRO A 80 13.26 -18.83 19.44
C PRO A 80 14.01 -17.92 18.45
N SER A 81 14.66 -16.88 18.99
CA SER A 81 15.46 -15.91 18.22
C SER A 81 16.59 -16.54 17.41
N SER A 82 17.03 -17.75 17.76
CA SER A 82 17.98 -18.56 16.99
C SER A 82 17.49 -18.92 15.58
N LEU A 83 16.18 -18.82 15.32
CA LEU A 83 15.58 -19.06 14.00
C LEU A 83 15.52 -17.78 13.13
N ILE A 84 15.98 -16.63 13.65
CA ILE A 84 16.11 -15.38 12.88
C ILE A 84 17.25 -15.54 11.88
N ARG A 85 17.04 -15.06 10.65
CA ARG A 85 18.06 -15.04 9.60
C ARG A 85 18.49 -13.60 9.34
N GLY A 86 19.79 -13.38 9.28
CA GLY A 86 20.37 -12.04 9.04
C GLY A 86 20.74 -11.32 10.33
N SER A 87 20.97 -10.00 10.21
CA SER A 87 21.28 -9.16 11.37
C SER A 87 20.04 -8.95 12.21
N GLN A 88 20.18 -9.05 13.53
CA GLN A 88 19.15 -8.70 14.50
C GLN A 88 19.04 -7.18 14.55
N GLN A 89 18.17 -6.62 13.71
CA GLN A 89 17.89 -5.20 13.62
C GLN A 89 16.42 -4.94 13.92
N LEU A 90 16.13 -3.79 14.52
CA LEU A 90 14.78 -3.27 14.63
C LEU A 90 14.22 -3.07 13.21
N ILE A 91 13.04 -3.63 12.96
CA ILE A 91 12.28 -3.34 11.74
C ILE A 91 11.27 -2.25 12.08
N GLN A 92 11.37 -1.09 11.46
CA GLN A 92 10.51 0.06 11.78
C GLN A 92 9.06 -0.16 11.31
N HIS A 93 8.88 -0.87 10.19
CA HIS A 93 7.57 -1.15 9.62
C HIS A 93 7.48 -2.59 9.11
N VAL A 94 6.60 -3.38 9.71
CA VAL A 94 6.17 -4.68 9.21
C VAL A 94 4.67 -4.84 9.41
N GLY A 95 3.98 -5.37 8.40
CA GLY A 95 2.52 -5.46 8.43
C GLY A 95 1.91 -5.84 7.09
N ILE A 96 0.70 -5.34 6.86
CA ILE A 96 -0.08 -5.56 5.64
C ILE A 96 -0.21 -4.26 4.85
N SER A 97 -0.37 -4.37 3.53
CA SER A 97 -0.61 -3.23 2.65
C SER A 97 -1.70 -3.56 1.64
N ASN A 98 -2.42 -2.53 1.21
CA ASN A 98 -3.42 -2.59 0.14
C ASN A 98 -4.61 -3.52 0.40
N PHE A 99 -5.06 -3.64 1.65
CA PHE A 99 -6.20 -4.47 1.99
C PHE A 99 -7.53 -3.71 1.81
N PRO A 100 -8.43 -4.11 0.89
CA PRO A 100 -9.66 -3.37 0.63
C PRO A 100 -10.74 -3.65 1.67
N LEU A 101 -11.39 -2.58 2.16
CA LEU A 101 -12.55 -2.63 3.05
C LEU A 101 -13.61 -1.60 2.64
N PRO A 102 -14.91 -1.93 2.75
CA PRO A 102 -15.97 -0.93 2.62
C PRO A 102 -16.06 -0.12 3.92
N ILE A 103 -15.75 1.17 3.87
CA ILE A 103 -15.70 2.06 5.04
C ILE A 103 -16.68 3.21 4.86
N ARG A 104 -17.43 3.55 5.92
CA ARG A 104 -18.45 4.61 5.90
C ARG A 104 -17.90 5.94 6.41
N PHE A 105 -17.67 6.91 5.54
CA PHE A 105 -17.15 8.25 5.86
C PHE A 105 -18.26 9.27 6.07
N HIS A 106 -18.08 10.15 7.06
CA HIS A 106 -18.88 11.37 7.20
C HIS A 106 -18.44 12.45 6.22
N THR A 107 -19.41 13.16 5.65
CA THR A 107 -19.15 14.36 4.84
C THR A 107 -19.50 15.63 5.62
N LYS A 108 -18.90 16.76 5.24
CA LYS A 108 -19.14 18.07 5.87
C LYS A 108 -20.62 18.48 5.85
N HIS A 109 -21.35 18.02 4.83
CA HIS A 109 -22.77 18.33 4.62
C HIS A 109 -23.74 17.30 5.22
N GLY A 110 -23.24 16.39 6.07
CA GLY A 110 -24.06 15.54 6.94
C GLY A 110 -24.58 14.25 6.33
N ASN A 111 -24.13 13.88 5.12
CA ASN A 111 -24.43 12.57 4.54
C ASN A 111 -23.25 11.62 4.75
N ASP A 112 -23.55 10.34 4.97
CA ASP A 112 -22.55 9.28 5.06
C ASP A 112 -22.35 8.63 3.69
N LEU A 113 -21.10 8.28 3.37
CA LEU A 113 -20.72 7.60 2.13
C LEU A 113 -19.92 6.34 2.44
N THR A 114 -20.36 5.21 1.92
CA THR A 114 -19.56 3.97 1.97
C THR A 114 -18.64 3.91 0.75
N LEU A 115 -17.33 3.92 0.98
CA LEU A 115 -16.31 3.90 -0.06
C LEU A 115 -15.43 2.66 0.08
N GLU A 116 -15.03 2.08 -1.05
CA GLU A 116 -13.95 1.10 -1.08
C GLU A 116 -12.66 1.78 -0.64
N THR A 117 -12.04 1.26 0.42
CA THR A 117 -10.90 1.87 1.09
C THR A 117 -9.76 0.88 1.20
N SER A 118 -8.60 1.26 0.67
CA SER A 118 -7.36 0.50 0.75
C SER A 118 -6.66 0.79 2.09
N VAL A 119 -6.54 -0.22 2.94
CA VAL A 119 -5.94 -0.14 4.27
C VAL A 119 -4.52 -0.71 4.28
N THR A 120 -3.60 0.02 4.89
CA THR A 120 -2.22 -0.39 5.16
C THR A 120 -1.95 -0.20 6.66
N GLY A 121 -1.54 -1.27 7.34
CA GLY A 121 -1.26 -1.25 8.77
C GLY A 121 0.08 -1.89 9.06
N THR A 122 0.95 -1.17 9.77
CA THR A 122 2.32 -1.62 10.10
C THR A 122 2.70 -1.27 11.54
N VAL A 123 3.57 -2.07 12.14
CA VAL A 123 4.18 -1.82 13.46
C VAL A 123 5.69 -1.95 13.39
N SER A 124 6.38 -1.45 14.41
CA SER A 124 7.76 -1.82 14.67
C SER A 124 7.85 -3.27 15.17
N LEU A 125 8.95 -3.93 14.85
CA LEU A 125 9.29 -5.29 15.33
C LEU A 125 10.71 -5.28 15.89
N ASP A 126 10.81 -5.61 17.18
CA ASP A 126 12.08 -5.65 17.91
C ASP A 126 13.08 -6.63 17.28
N ALA A 127 14.37 -6.34 17.44
CA ALA A 127 15.47 -7.09 16.84
C ALA A 127 15.55 -8.57 17.27
N ASP A 128 14.98 -8.91 18.43
CA ASP A 128 14.96 -10.24 19.02
C ASP A 128 13.69 -11.04 18.69
N LYS A 129 12.68 -10.39 18.07
CA LYS A 129 11.44 -11.04 17.61
C LYS A 129 11.57 -11.49 16.17
N LYS A 130 11.12 -12.71 15.88
CA LYS A 130 11.23 -13.30 14.53
C LYS A 130 10.20 -12.75 13.53
N GLY A 131 8.99 -12.42 14.00
CA GLY A 131 7.93 -11.95 13.13
C GLY A 131 6.68 -11.55 13.90
N ILE A 132 5.76 -10.90 13.19
CA ILE A 132 4.43 -10.56 13.71
C ILE A 132 3.38 -11.56 13.22
N ASN A 133 2.30 -11.69 13.97
CA ASN A 133 1.13 -12.45 13.50
C ASN A 133 0.26 -11.58 12.58
N MET A 134 0.53 -11.66 11.28
CA MET A 134 -0.15 -10.87 10.24
C MET A 134 -1.68 -11.00 10.27
N SER A 135 -2.20 -12.18 10.62
CA SER A 135 -3.66 -12.41 10.67
C SER A 135 -4.36 -11.63 11.80
N ARG A 136 -3.62 -11.20 12.84
CA ARG A 136 -4.18 -10.38 13.92
C ARG A 136 -4.57 -9.00 13.41
N ILE A 137 -3.71 -8.41 12.58
CA ILE A 137 -3.91 -7.09 11.96
C ILE A 137 -5.27 -7.03 11.26
N MET A 138 -5.51 -8.02 10.40
CA MET A 138 -6.75 -8.14 9.62
C MET A 138 -7.99 -8.24 10.52
N ARG A 139 -7.92 -9.07 11.56
CA ARG A 139 -9.03 -9.27 12.49
C ARG A 139 -9.37 -8.01 13.27
N THR A 140 -8.37 -7.21 13.63
CA THR A 140 -8.56 -5.90 14.26
C THR A 140 -9.32 -4.96 13.34
N PHE A 141 -8.94 -4.87 12.06
CA PHE A 141 -9.65 -4.04 11.10
C PHE A 141 -11.09 -4.49 10.88
N TYR A 142 -11.33 -5.80 10.69
CA TYR A 142 -12.70 -6.32 10.50
C TYR A 142 -13.62 -6.08 11.69
N ARG A 143 -13.09 -6.10 12.92
CA ARG A 143 -13.88 -5.81 14.12
C ARG A 143 -14.42 -4.37 14.12
N ARG A 144 -13.70 -3.45 13.49
CA ARG A 144 -14.01 -2.01 13.43
C ARG A 144 -14.58 -1.57 12.08
N ALA A 145 -14.51 -2.40 11.04
CA ALA A 145 -14.92 -2.05 9.68
C ALA A 145 -16.42 -1.74 9.54
N GLU A 146 -17.26 -2.30 10.41
CA GLU A 146 -18.71 -2.02 10.43
C GLU A 146 -19.07 -0.75 11.24
N GLU A 147 -18.12 -0.19 11.99
CA GLU A 147 -18.32 1.07 12.71
C GLU A 147 -18.35 2.25 11.71
N THR A 148 -19.03 3.33 12.09
CA THR A 148 -19.02 4.54 11.25
C THR A 148 -17.68 5.25 11.44
N PHE A 149 -17.03 5.61 10.33
CA PHE A 149 -15.66 6.07 10.33
C PHE A 149 -15.49 7.42 11.03
N SER A 150 -14.56 7.46 11.99
CA SER A 150 -14.02 8.68 12.56
C SER A 150 -12.55 8.45 12.93
N PHE A 151 -11.80 9.53 13.19
CA PHE A 151 -10.44 9.38 13.74
C PHE A 151 -10.42 8.56 15.04
N ASP A 152 -11.48 8.60 15.84
CA ASP A 152 -11.59 7.80 17.06
C ASP A 152 -11.61 6.30 16.76
N VAL A 153 -12.25 5.88 15.66
CA VAL A 153 -12.25 4.48 15.21
C VAL A 153 -10.86 4.05 14.74
N ILE A 154 -10.14 4.94 14.06
CA ILE A 154 -8.75 4.71 13.62
C ILE A 154 -7.83 4.56 14.82
N GLU A 155 -8.00 5.43 15.83
CA GLU A 155 -7.25 5.38 17.08
C GLU A 155 -7.52 4.08 17.83
N ALA A 156 -8.79 3.71 18.00
CA ALA A 156 -9.16 2.44 18.64
C ALA A 156 -8.61 1.23 17.86
N ALA A 157 -8.64 1.26 16.52
CA ALA A 157 -8.05 0.22 15.70
C ALA A 157 -6.52 0.15 15.85
N LEU A 158 -5.83 1.29 15.97
CA LEU A 158 -4.40 1.35 16.22
C LEU A 158 -4.04 0.84 17.62
N ASP A 159 -4.85 1.17 18.63
CA ASP A 159 -4.66 0.71 20.01
C ASP A 159 -4.86 -0.81 20.14
N ASP A 160 -5.94 -1.33 19.58
CA ASP A 160 -6.20 -2.78 19.50
C ASP A 160 -5.03 -3.49 18.77
N TYR A 161 -4.51 -2.86 17.71
CA TYR A 161 -3.40 -3.38 16.91
C TYR A 161 -2.07 -3.39 17.69
N LYS A 162 -1.76 -2.34 18.45
CA LYS A 162 -0.57 -2.26 19.32
C LYS A 162 -0.64 -3.25 20.47
N SER A 163 -1.78 -3.36 21.13
CA SER A 163 -1.98 -4.27 22.26
C SER A 163 -1.83 -5.74 21.84
N ASP A 164 -2.32 -6.10 20.66
CA ASP A 164 -2.25 -7.48 20.15
C ASP A 164 -0.83 -7.95 19.79
N LEU A 165 0.11 -7.02 19.59
CA LEU A 165 1.47 -7.30 19.12
C LEU A 165 2.58 -6.87 20.09
N GLU A 166 2.24 -6.25 21.22
CA GLU A 166 3.20 -5.74 22.20
C GLU A 166 4.30 -4.89 21.54
N SER A 167 3.89 -3.92 20.71
CA SER A 167 4.79 -3.07 19.93
C SER A 167 4.73 -1.60 20.36
N PHE A 168 5.84 -0.89 20.15
CA PHE A 168 6.03 0.51 20.55
C PHE A 168 5.50 1.50 19.52
N ASP A 169 5.82 1.27 18.24
CA ASP A 169 5.43 2.17 17.16
C ASP A 169 4.43 1.49 16.22
N ALA A 170 3.44 2.26 15.75
CA ALA A 170 2.41 1.77 14.85
C ALA A 170 1.98 2.84 13.86
N ARG A 171 1.60 2.41 12.65
CA ARG A 171 1.13 3.27 11.58
C ARG A 171 -0.05 2.61 10.87
N LEU A 172 -1.11 3.38 10.69
CA LEU A 172 -2.30 3.01 9.96
C LEU A 172 -2.56 4.06 8.88
N GLN A 173 -2.70 3.60 7.63
CA GLN A 173 -3.06 4.44 6.50
C GLN A 173 -4.28 3.85 5.79
N MET A 174 -5.16 4.73 5.34
CA MET A 174 -6.34 4.38 4.57
C MET A 174 -6.46 5.30 3.37
N ARG A 175 -6.68 4.73 2.19
CA ARG A 175 -6.74 5.46 0.93
C ARG A 175 -8.03 5.15 0.20
N PHE A 176 -8.70 6.18 -0.29
CA PHE A 176 -10.00 6.08 -0.92
C PHE A 176 -10.19 7.21 -1.93
N SER A 177 -11.10 7.00 -2.88
CA SER A 177 -11.47 8.01 -3.87
C SER A 177 -12.75 8.72 -3.41
N PHE A 178 -12.62 10.00 -3.02
CA PHE A 178 -13.70 10.77 -2.41
C PHE A 178 -14.47 11.59 -3.46
N PRO A 179 -15.79 11.39 -3.62
CA PRO A 179 -16.59 12.12 -4.60
C PRO A 179 -17.08 13.46 -4.06
N VAL A 180 -16.86 14.54 -4.81
CA VAL A 180 -17.47 15.86 -4.57
C VAL A 180 -18.25 16.29 -5.80
N LYS A 181 -19.50 16.72 -5.59
CA LYS A 181 -20.31 17.28 -6.67
C LYS A 181 -19.87 18.72 -6.94
N ILE A 182 -19.47 19.00 -8.17
CA ILE A 182 -19.04 20.33 -8.62
C ILE A 182 -19.97 20.87 -9.70
N GLU A 183 -20.17 22.18 -9.72
CA GLU A 183 -20.94 22.90 -10.75
C GLU A 183 -19.99 23.44 -11.83
N SER A 184 -20.44 23.40 -13.09
CA SER A 184 -19.71 23.97 -14.23
C SER A 184 -19.68 25.50 -14.17
N LEU A 185 -18.64 26.09 -14.76
CA LEU A 185 -18.37 27.54 -14.65
C LEU A 185 -19.51 28.47 -15.10
N ARG A 186 -20.30 28.11 -16.11
CA ARG A 186 -21.36 28.97 -16.69
C ARG A 186 -22.67 28.26 -16.99
N SER A 187 -22.65 26.99 -17.38
CA SER A 187 -23.86 26.29 -17.88
C SER A 187 -24.82 25.80 -16.80
N GLY A 188 -24.42 25.85 -15.52
CA GLY A 188 -25.18 25.30 -14.38
C GLY A 188 -25.29 23.77 -14.38
N LEU A 189 -24.52 23.08 -15.23
CA LEU A 189 -24.39 21.62 -15.15
C LEU A 189 -23.63 21.24 -13.87
N SER A 190 -23.77 19.98 -13.44
CA SER A 190 -23.00 19.48 -12.30
C SER A 190 -22.60 18.03 -12.49
N GLY A 191 -21.39 17.68 -12.06
CA GLY A 191 -20.86 16.32 -12.11
C GLY A 191 -20.07 15.99 -10.86
N TYR A 192 -19.72 14.70 -10.68
CA TYR A 192 -18.86 14.26 -9.58
C TYR A 192 -17.40 14.31 -10.00
N GLN A 193 -16.60 15.08 -9.26
CA GLN A 193 -15.15 15.03 -9.29
C GLN A 193 -14.68 14.11 -8.16
N TYR A 194 -13.71 13.26 -8.46
CA TYR A 194 -13.11 12.37 -7.48
C TYR A 194 -11.73 12.88 -7.07
N TYR A 195 -11.41 12.76 -5.78
CA TYR A 195 -10.13 13.13 -5.19
C TYR A 195 -9.53 11.90 -4.53
N ASP A 196 -8.26 11.63 -4.82
CA ASP A 196 -7.53 10.59 -4.11
C ASP A 196 -7.10 11.13 -2.75
N ILE A 197 -7.72 10.58 -1.70
CA ILE A 197 -7.48 10.98 -0.32
C ILE A 197 -6.81 9.84 0.42
N SER A 198 -5.78 10.18 1.20
CA SER A 198 -5.20 9.28 2.17
C SER A 198 -5.29 9.88 3.56
N MET A 199 -5.69 9.07 4.53
CA MET A 199 -5.62 9.40 5.94
C MET A 199 -4.59 8.53 6.62
N GLU A 200 -3.83 9.12 7.53
CA GLU A 200 -2.77 8.42 8.22
C GLU A 200 -2.77 8.78 9.71
N LEU A 201 -2.62 7.73 10.53
CA LEU A 201 -2.37 7.84 11.95
C LEU A 201 -1.03 7.15 12.21
N ALA A 202 -0.07 7.91 12.73
CA ALA A 202 1.23 7.39 13.12
C ALA A 202 1.43 7.64 14.61
N GLU A 203 1.89 6.60 15.31
CA GLU A 203 2.37 6.72 16.68
C GLU A 203 3.81 6.27 16.75
N GLN A 204 4.69 7.21 17.11
CA GLN A 204 6.12 6.98 17.22
C GLN A 204 6.63 7.56 18.53
N ASN A 205 7.40 6.77 19.29
CA ASN A 205 7.93 7.19 20.59
C ASN A 205 6.84 7.73 21.56
N GLY A 206 5.62 7.17 21.48
CA GLY A 206 4.46 7.60 22.27
C GLY A 206 3.83 8.93 21.83
N VAL A 207 4.29 9.52 20.73
CA VAL A 207 3.69 10.72 20.13
C VAL A 207 2.79 10.28 18.97
N ARG A 208 1.51 10.63 19.06
CA ARG A 208 0.50 10.32 18.03
C ARG A 208 0.28 11.54 17.13
N GLN A 209 0.42 11.34 15.83
CA GLN A 209 0.22 12.35 14.81
C GLN A 209 -0.81 11.87 13.78
N LYS A 210 -1.62 12.80 13.30
CA LYS A 210 -2.68 12.57 12.30
C LYS A 210 -2.32 13.33 11.04
N PHE A 211 -2.40 12.67 9.90
CA PHE A 211 -2.13 13.28 8.61
C PHE A 211 -3.26 13.05 7.62
N MET A 212 -3.45 14.01 6.73
CA MET A 212 -4.34 13.93 5.58
C MET A 212 -3.54 14.26 4.32
N HIS A 213 -3.78 13.49 3.26
CA HIS A 213 -3.15 13.68 1.96
C HIS A 213 -4.24 13.79 0.90
N VAL A 214 -4.15 14.79 0.02
CA VAL A 214 -5.07 15.01 -1.09
C VAL A 214 -4.28 15.23 -2.37
N ASP A 215 -4.60 14.48 -3.41
CA ASP A 215 -4.11 14.76 -4.76
C ASP A 215 -5.11 15.65 -5.48
N TYR A 216 -4.69 16.89 -5.77
CA TYR A 216 -5.49 17.91 -6.44
C TYR A 216 -5.07 18.05 -7.90
N VAL A 217 -6.02 17.87 -8.82
CA VAL A 217 -5.78 17.90 -10.27
C VAL A 217 -6.26 19.23 -10.84
N TYR A 218 -5.37 19.92 -11.55
CA TYR A 218 -5.63 21.25 -12.10
C TYR A 218 -5.00 21.42 -13.48
N SER A 219 -5.39 22.50 -14.17
CA SER A 219 -4.75 22.95 -15.40
C SER A 219 -3.71 24.02 -15.07
N SER A 220 -2.49 23.86 -15.57
CA SER A 220 -1.45 24.88 -15.49
C SER A 220 -1.15 25.45 -16.87
N THR A 221 -1.12 26.78 -16.97
CA THR A 221 -0.73 27.50 -18.19
C THR A 221 0.57 28.22 -17.93
N CYS A 222 1.59 27.96 -18.74
CA CYS A 222 2.92 28.54 -18.53
C CYS A 222 2.90 30.06 -18.80
N PRO A 223 3.29 30.91 -17.81
CA PRO A 223 3.36 32.36 -18.00
C PRO A 223 4.24 32.77 -19.17
N CYS A 224 5.42 32.15 -19.32
CA CYS A 224 6.32 32.41 -20.45
C CYS A 224 5.66 32.10 -21.79
N SER A 225 4.96 30.97 -21.91
CA SER A 225 4.32 30.59 -23.17
C SER A 225 3.17 31.53 -23.52
N LEU A 226 2.43 32.02 -22.54
CA LEU A 226 1.37 33.02 -22.71
C LEU A 226 1.96 34.34 -23.21
N GLU A 227 2.99 34.86 -22.55
CA GLU A 227 3.65 36.09 -22.94
C GLU A 227 4.22 36.03 -24.36
N LEU A 228 4.91 34.94 -24.72
CA LEU A 228 5.48 34.75 -26.05
C LEU A 228 4.41 34.59 -27.14
N SER A 229 3.29 33.94 -26.82
CA SER A 229 2.15 33.82 -27.73
C SER A 229 1.51 35.18 -27.99
N GLU A 230 1.31 35.99 -26.95
CA GLU A 230 0.81 37.35 -27.07
C GLU A 230 1.76 38.26 -27.85
N HIS A 231 3.07 38.15 -27.61
CA HIS A 231 4.08 38.85 -28.39
C HIS A 231 3.99 38.51 -29.88
N ALA A 232 3.89 37.23 -30.24
CA ALA A 232 3.75 36.80 -31.63
C ALA A 232 2.47 37.32 -32.29
N ARG A 233 1.35 37.31 -31.56
CA ARG A 233 0.06 37.86 -32.04
C ARG A 233 0.16 39.36 -32.31
N ARG A 234 0.77 40.13 -31.40
CA ARG A 234 0.87 41.59 -31.49
C ARG A 234 1.88 42.07 -32.52
N THR A 235 3.06 41.45 -32.57
CA THR A 235 4.17 41.94 -33.42
C THR A 235 4.18 41.36 -34.82
N ARG A 236 3.63 40.14 -35.00
CA ARG A 236 3.65 39.43 -36.28
C ARG A 236 2.25 39.13 -36.84
N GLY A 237 1.17 39.46 -36.12
CA GLY A 237 -0.19 39.06 -36.51
C GLY A 237 -0.38 37.54 -36.58
N GLN A 238 0.53 36.78 -35.96
CA GLN A 238 0.55 35.32 -36.06
C GLN A 238 -0.32 34.73 -34.95
N LEU A 239 -1.28 33.91 -35.32
CA LEU A 239 -1.99 33.09 -34.35
C LEU A 239 -0.97 32.14 -33.68
N ALA A 240 -0.90 32.23 -32.36
CA ALA A 240 -0.06 31.40 -31.51
C ALA A 240 -0.90 30.95 -30.32
N THR A 241 -0.70 29.73 -29.83
CA THR A 241 -1.43 29.17 -28.70
C THR A 241 -0.45 28.89 -27.57
N PRO A 242 -0.68 29.43 -26.36
CA PRO A 242 0.14 29.07 -25.22
C PRO A 242 -0.09 27.62 -24.84
N HIS A 243 0.95 26.95 -24.35
CA HIS A 243 0.77 25.60 -23.84
C HIS A 243 0.15 25.62 -22.44
N SER A 244 -0.74 24.66 -22.24
CA SER A 244 -1.41 24.37 -20.98
C SER A 244 -1.50 22.86 -20.82
N GLN A 245 -1.40 22.37 -19.60
CA GLN A 245 -1.36 20.93 -19.33
C GLN A 245 -2.13 20.58 -18.06
N ARG A 246 -2.46 19.29 -17.93
CA ARG A 246 -2.91 18.74 -16.65
C ARG A 246 -1.73 18.71 -15.68
N SER A 247 -2.00 18.98 -14.42
CA SER A 247 -1.00 19.01 -13.35
C SER A 247 -1.61 18.43 -12.08
N VAL A 248 -0.76 17.91 -11.21
CA VAL A 248 -1.17 17.30 -9.94
C VAL A 248 -0.36 17.92 -8.81
N ALA A 249 -1.05 18.31 -7.74
CA ALA A 249 -0.43 18.69 -6.48
C ALA A 249 -0.86 17.72 -5.39
N ARG A 250 0.09 17.02 -4.77
CA ARG A 250 -0.15 16.24 -3.55
C ARG A 250 0.08 17.12 -2.36
N ILE A 251 -1.00 17.40 -1.64
CA ILE A 251 -1.02 18.20 -0.42
C ILE A 251 -1.07 17.24 0.75
N SER A 252 -0.02 17.23 1.57
CA SER A 252 0.07 16.43 2.79
C SER A 252 0.09 17.37 3.99
N VAL A 253 -0.82 17.19 4.95
CA VAL A 253 -0.94 18.07 6.12
C VAL A 253 -0.99 17.24 7.40
N GLU A 254 -0.36 17.73 8.45
CA GLU A 254 -0.60 17.30 9.83
C GLU A 254 -1.85 18.02 10.35
N LEU A 255 -2.74 17.25 10.97
CA LEU A 255 -3.96 17.76 11.57
C LEU A 255 -3.71 18.04 13.05
N ILE A 256 -3.85 19.31 13.44
CA ILE A 256 -3.64 19.77 14.81
C ILE A 256 -4.92 20.40 15.39
N GLY A 257 -4.94 20.54 16.71
CA GLY A 257 -6.06 21.12 17.43
C GLY A 257 -7.24 20.15 17.62
N LYS A 258 -8.40 20.71 18.02
CA LYS A 258 -9.61 19.93 18.36
C LYS A 258 -10.73 20.04 17.33
N SER A 259 -10.68 21.05 16.47
CA SER A 259 -11.68 21.25 15.42
C SER A 259 -11.38 20.36 14.22
N ILE A 260 -12.42 19.76 13.65
CA ILE A 260 -12.31 18.89 12.48
C ILE A 260 -11.91 19.74 11.26
N LEU A 261 -10.86 19.32 10.56
CA LEU A 261 -10.55 19.73 9.18
C LEU A 261 -11.18 18.70 8.25
N TRP A 262 -12.21 19.09 7.51
CA TRP A 262 -12.90 18.19 6.57
C TRP A 262 -12.08 18.00 5.29
N PHE A 263 -12.29 16.90 4.58
CA PHE A 263 -11.71 16.68 3.26
C PHE A 263 -12.03 17.84 2.32
N GLU A 264 -13.30 18.27 2.35
CA GLU A 264 -13.83 19.38 1.59
C GLU A 264 -13.16 20.71 1.94
N ASP A 265 -12.73 20.92 3.19
CA ASP A 265 -12.01 22.15 3.57
C ASP A 265 -10.64 22.20 2.88
N LEU A 266 -9.90 21.08 2.86
CA LEU A 266 -8.60 21.00 2.21
C LEU A 266 -8.71 21.11 0.69
N ILE A 267 -9.75 20.52 0.09
CA ILE A 267 -10.07 20.69 -1.33
C ILE A 267 -10.39 22.18 -1.62
N ASP A 268 -11.18 22.84 -0.77
CA ASP A 268 -11.49 24.26 -0.93
C ASP A 268 -10.25 25.16 -0.79
N HIS A 269 -9.30 24.81 0.07
CA HIS A 269 -7.99 25.48 0.12
C HIS A 269 -7.23 25.32 -1.19
N CYS A 270 -7.23 24.12 -1.78
CA CYS A 270 -6.60 23.88 -3.09
C CYS A 270 -7.26 24.71 -4.20
N ARG A 271 -8.59 24.77 -4.23
CA ARG A 271 -9.35 25.59 -5.19
C ARG A 271 -9.09 27.08 -5.04
N LYS A 272 -8.95 27.58 -3.81
CA LYS A 272 -8.59 28.98 -3.55
C LYS A 272 -7.16 29.29 -3.97
N ALA A 273 -6.23 28.36 -3.76
CA ALA A 273 -4.83 28.51 -4.15
C ALA A 273 -4.67 28.51 -5.68
N VAL A 274 -5.27 27.51 -6.35
CA VAL A 274 -5.17 27.33 -7.80
C VAL A 274 -6.57 27.04 -8.35
N PRO A 275 -7.26 28.07 -8.90
CA PRO A 275 -8.68 27.99 -9.25
C PRO A 275 -8.97 27.21 -10.54
N THR A 276 -7.94 26.78 -11.26
CA THR A 276 -8.03 26.08 -12.54
C THR A 276 -8.26 24.57 -12.39
N GLU A 277 -9.07 24.16 -11.42
CA GLU A 277 -9.49 22.76 -11.24
C GLU A 277 -10.11 22.19 -12.52
N THR A 278 -9.83 20.92 -12.82
CA THR A 278 -10.44 20.26 -13.98
C THR A 278 -11.96 20.22 -13.86
N GLN A 279 -12.65 20.48 -14.97
CA GLN A 279 -14.11 20.46 -15.04
C GLN A 279 -14.62 19.05 -15.38
N VAL A 280 -15.74 18.64 -14.78
CA VAL A 280 -16.34 17.30 -15.00
C VAL A 280 -17.31 17.31 -16.18
N MET A 281 -18.29 18.21 -16.16
CA MET A 281 -19.26 18.40 -17.25
C MET A 281 -19.10 19.80 -17.81
N VAL A 282 -19.10 19.93 -19.14
CA VAL A 282 -18.93 21.23 -19.81
C VAL A 282 -19.81 21.33 -21.06
N LYS A 283 -20.23 22.57 -21.36
CA LYS A 283 -20.70 23.02 -22.65
C LYS A 283 -19.73 24.04 -23.25
N ARG A 284 -20.01 24.54 -24.45
CA ARG A 284 -19.18 25.51 -25.17
C ARG A 284 -18.88 26.76 -24.34
N GLU A 285 -19.87 27.26 -23.62
CA GLU A 285 -19.74 28.41 -22.73
C GLU A 285 -18.79 28.14 -21.54
N ASP A 286 -18.76 26.92 -21.03
CA ASP A 286 -17.84 26.49 -19.95
C ASP A 286 -16.42 26.30 -20.47
N GLU A 287 -16.25 25.72 -21.66
CA GLU A 287 -14.94 25.58 -22.31
C GLU A 287 -14.30 26.96 -22.54
N GLN A 288 -15.07 27.94 -23.01
CA GLN A 288 -14.60 29.32 -23.14
C GLN A 288 -14.26 29.91 -21.76
N ALA A 289 -15.12 29.72 -20.76
CA ALA A 289 -14.88 30.21 -19.41
C ALA A 289 -13.59 29.62 -18.81
N PHE A 290 -13.33 28.34 -19.06
CA PHE A 290 -12.14 27.66 -18.57
C PHE A 290 -10.88 28.15 -19.28
N ALA A 291 -10.94 28.43 -20.59
CA ALA A 291 -9.85 29.06 -21.33
C ALA A 291 -9.52 30.46 -20.78
N GLU A 292 -10.54 31.27 -20.49
CA GLU A 292 -10.38 32.59 -19.86
C GLU A 292 -9.82 32.49 -18.44
N LEU A 293 -10.28 31.51 -17.65
CA LEU A 293 -9.79 31.24 -16.30
C LEU A 293 -8.31 30.86 -16.28
N ASN A 294 -7.88 30.01 -17.21
CA ASN A 294 -6.48 29.64 -17.40
C ASN A 294 -5.63 30.85 -17.79
N ALA A 295 -6.10 31.66 -18.73
CA ALA A 295 -5.39 32.87 -19.16
C ALA A 295 -5.28 33.92 -18.05
N ALA A 296 -6.24 33.97 -17.13
CA ALA A 296 -6.21 34.86 -15.96
C ALA A 296 -5.28 34.35 -14.83
N ASN A 297 -4.94 33.06 -14.81
CA ASN A 297 -4.15 32.42 -13.77
C ASN A 297 -2.96 31.62 -14.34
N PRO A 298 -2.08 32.22 -15.16
CA PRO A 298 -0.87 31.53 -15.62
C PRO A 298 0.07 31.30 -14.42
N ILE A 299 0.71 30.14 -14.35
CA ILE A 299 1.43 29.72 -13.14
C ILE A 299 2.64 28.83 -13.44
N PHE A 300 3.77 29.08 -12.77
CA PHE A 300 4.91 28.17 -12.73
C PHE A 300 4.75 27.11 -11.63
N VAL A 301 5.49 26.01 -11.71
CA VAL A 301 5.40 24.93 -10.72
C VAL A 301 5.86 25.37 -9.32
N GLU A 302 6.77 26.34 -9.26
CA GLU A 302 7.23 26.96 -8.01
C GLU A 302 6.14 27.85 -7.40
N ASP A 303 5.43 28.60 -8.22
CA ASP A 303 4.35 29.48 -7.76
C ASP A 303 3.14 28.66 -7.31
N ALA A 304 2.84 27.55 -7.98
CA ALA A 304 1.83 26.60 -7.51
C ALA A 304 2.12 26.13 -6.08
N ALA A 305 3.36 25.68 -5.80
CA ALA A 305 3.75 25.26 -4.45
C ALA A 305 3.61 26.39 -3.41
N ARG A 306 3.97 27.63 -3.78
CA ARG A 306 3.84 28.81 -2.91
C ARG A 306 2.39 29.19 -2.64
N LEU A 307 1.51 29.15 -3.65
CA LEU A 307 0.09 29.47 -3.49
C LEU A 307 -0.62 28.45 -2.60
N PHE A 308 -0.32 27.15 -2.76
CA PHE A 308 -0.85 26.14 -1.83
C PHE A 308 -0.35 26.40 -0.41
N CYS A 309 0.95 26.61 -0.23
CA CYS A 309 1.54 26.96 1.07
C CYS A 309 0.84 28.17 1.73
N GLU A 310 0.59 29.23 0.96
CA GLU A 310 -0.09 30.43 1.45
C GLU A 310 -1.49 30.14 2.02
N GLN A 311 -2.26 29.23 1.39
CA GLN A 311 -3.58 28.85 1.91
C GLN A 311 -3.48 27.95 3.14
N LEU A 312 -2.52 27.03 3.16
CA LEU A 312 -2.31 26.11 4.29
C LEU A 312 -1.89 26.86 5.56
N LEU A 313 -0.99 27.84 5.44
CA LEU A 313 -0.55 28.69 6.57
C LEU A 313 -1.67 29.52 7.21
N LYS A 314 -2.79 29.73 6.51
CA LYS A 314 -3.93 30.51 7.02
C LYS A 314 -4.87 29.67 7.90
N ASP A 315 -4.76 28.36 7.89
CA ASP A 315 -5.65 27.46 8.65
C ASP A 315 -4.96 26.95 9.91
N GLU A 316 -5.37 27.45 11.07
CA GLU A 316 -4.81 27.08 12.38
C GLU A 316 -5.00 25.59 12.75
N ARG A 317 -5.82 24.85 11.98
CA ARG A 317 -6.01 23.39 12.12
C ARG A 317 -4.90 22.58 11.46
N ILE A 318 -4.01 23.22 10.71
CA ILE A 318 -2.92 22.59 9.96
C ILE A 318 -1.60 22.86 10.69
N GLY A 319 -0.88 21.79 11.02
CA GLY A 319 0.46 21.85 11.61
C GLY A 319 1.53 21.84 10.52
N ASP A 320 2.41 20.86 10.57
CA ASP A 320 3.39 20.63 9.51
C ASP A 320 2.70 20.27 8.19
N PHE A 321 3.31 20.58 7.05
CA PHE A 321 2.76 20.19 5.75
C PHE A 321 3.83 20.04 4.67
N ARG A 322 3.45 19.38 3.58
CA ARG A 322 4.24 19.26 2.36
C ARG A 322 3.35 19.39 1.14
N VAL A 323 3.82 20.20 0.19
CA VAL A 323 3.25 20.36 -1.14
C VAL A 323 4.23 19.77 -2.14
N VAL A 324 3.77 18.78 -2.91
CA VAL A 324 4.52 18.27 -4.06
C VAL A 324 3.72 18.55 -5.31
N ALA A 325 4.26 19.37 -6.23
CA ALA A 325 3.59 19.71 -7.48
C ALA A 325 4.33 19.09 -8.67
N SER A 326 3.57 18.59 -9.63
CA SER A 326 4.05 18.10 -10.93
C SER A 326 3.23 18.74 -12.05
N HIS A 327 3.88 19.55 -12.87
CA HIS A 327 3.35 20.06 -14.13
C HIS A 327 3.71 19.08 -15.24
N GLN A 328 2.70 18.44 -15.83
CA GLN A 328 2.90 17.42 -16.86
C GLN A 328 3.15 18.08 -18.22
N GLU A 329 4.37 18.57 -18.42
CA GLU A 329 4.72 19.47 -19.52
C GLU A 329 4.30 18.90 -20.89
N SER A 330 3.52 19.68 -21.64
CA SER A 330 3.07 19.27 -22.97
C SER A 330 4.12 19.50 -24.06
N LEU A 331 5.10 20.39 -23.82
CA LEU A 331 6.16 20.73 -24.77
C LEU A 331 7.39 19.82 -24.62
N HIS A 332 7.56 19.18 -23.46
CA HIS A 332 8.74 18.40 -23.11
C HIS A 332 8.38 16.94 -22.87
N SER A 333 9.37 16.04 -22.96
CA SER A 333 9.20 14.62 -22.62
C SER A 333 9.48 14.31 -21.15
N HIS A 334 9.32 15.30 -20.28
CA HIS A 334 9.55 15.23 -18.84
C HIS A 334 8.72 16.30 -18.14
N ASP A 335 8.38 16.06 -16.87
CA ASP A 335 7.57 16.96 -16.06
C ASP A 335 8.42 17.99 -15.31
N ALA A 336 7.86 19.19 -15.09
CA ALA A 336 8.44 20.16 -14.16
C ALA A 336 7.88 19.90 -12.75
N VAL A 337 8.75 19.80 -11.75
CA VAL A 337 8.36 19.37 -10.39
C VAL A 337 8.88 20.33 -9.32
N SER A 338 8.14 20.45 -8.21
CA SER A 338 8.55 21.20 -7.03
C SER A 338 8.12 20.49 -5.74
N ILE A 339 8.91 20.66 -4.67
CA ILE A 339 8.57 20.22 -3.31
C ILE A 339 8.76 21.42 -2.39
N LEU A 340 7.74 21.70 -1.58
CA LEU A 340 7.80 22.65 -0.48
C LEU A 340 7.36 21.92 0.79
N THR A 341 8.15 22.03 1.86
CA THR A 341 7.85 21.46 3.17
C THR A 341 7.90 22.54 4.23
N GLU A 342 6.92 22.56 5.12
CA GLU A 342 6.88 23.36 6.34
C GLU A 342 6.89 22.40 7.54
N GLY A 343 7.80 22.63 8.48
CA GLY A 343 7.96 21.81 9.68
C GLY A 343 8.70 20.46 9.47
N PRO A 344 9.01 19.75 10.58
CA PRO A 344 9.83 18.54 10.55
C PRO A 344 9.12 17.27 10.04
N SER A 345 7.80 17.14 10.15
CA SER A 345 7.09 15.87 9.93
C SER A 345 7.24 15.30 8.52
N PHE A 346 7.50 16.16 7.52
CA PHE A 346 7.69 15.75 6.13
C PHE A 346 9.11 16.01 5.60
N ALA A 347 10.04 16.44 6.46
CA ALA A 347 11.40 16.77 6.08
C ALA A 347 12.17 15.48 5.72
N ALA A 348 12.76 15.45 4.53
CA ALA A 348 13.58 14.33 4.07
C ALA A 348 14.80 14.84 3.31
N THR A 349 15.98 14.30 3.63
CA THR A 349 17.21 14.58 2.87
C THR A 349 17.24 13.83 1.54
N SER A 350 16.69 12.62 1.51
CA SER A 350 16.55 11.81 0.30
C SER A 350 15.08 11.73 -0.11
N ILE A 351 14.83 11.81 -1.42
CA ILE A 351 13.49 11.68 -1.99
C ILE A 351 13.31 10.25 -2.51
N ASP A 352 12.15 9.65 -2.27
CA ASP A 352 11.81 8.34 -2.84
C ASP A 352 11.84 8.42 -4.39
N PRO A 353 12.56 7.50 -5.09
CA PRO A 353 12.67 7.55 -6.54
C PRO A 353 11.34 7.48 -7.30
N LYS A 354 10.26 7.00 -6.66
CA LYS A 354 8.92 6.91 -7.24
C LYS A 354 8.00 8.04 -6.82
N LEU A 355 8.42 8.98 -5.96
CA LEU A 355 7.55 10.07 -5.48
C LEU A 355 6.80 10.76 -6.63
N PHE A 356 7.54 11.24 -7.63
CA PHE A 356 6.96 11.96 -8.78
C PHE A 356 6.23 11.04 -9.76
N SER A 357 6.63 9.77 -9.86
CA SER A 357 5.96 8.79 -10.72
C SER A 357 4.53 8.48 -10.32
N THR A 358 4.10 8.90 -9.13
CA THR A 358 2.73 8.74 -8.63
C THR A 358 1.91 10.04 -8.68
N LEU A 359 2.48 11.12 -9.21
CA LEU A 359 1.83 12.43 -9.36
C LEU A 359 1.33 12.63 -10.79
N PHE A 360 0.51 11.69 -11.23
CA PHE A 360 -0.19 11.78 -12.51
C PHE A 360 -1.63 11.34 -12.29
N HIS A 361 -2.54 11.95 -13.03
CA HIS A 361 -3.93 11.53 -13.01
C HIS A 361 -4.07 10.20 -13.76
N VAL A 362 -4.47 9.14 -13.06
CA VAL A 362 -4.89 7.87 -13.65
C VAL A 362 -6.34 8.06 -14.12
N GLY A 363 -6.54 8.11 -15.43
CA GLY A 363 -7.83 8.44 -16.06
C GLY A 363 -8.88 7.34 -16.01
#